data_AF-A0A645GWP9-F1
#
_entry.id   AF-A0A645GWP9-F1
#
_cell.length_a   1.000
_cell.length_b   1.000
_cell.length_c   1.000
_cell.angle_alpha   90.00
_cell.angle_beta   90.00
_cell.angle_gamma   90.00
#
_symmetry.space_group_name_H-M   'P 1'
#
loop_
_entity.id
_entity.type
_entity.pdbx_description
1 polymer ?
#
loop_
_entity_poly.entity_id
_entity_poly.type
_entity_poly.pdbx_seq_one_letter_code
_entity_poly.pdbx_strand_id
1 'polypeptide(L)'
;MNCHGLAMGLTSVAPDTLQPGLNVGMLLRLCLEQCRTTKEAEQLLRAVPRAGSGTMVVADETGDGALFEFSSAALAVQYLDNTHPAVYATNMFHTTTMRPHNCRLPQDTWQAQERYDTLKSYFTAQPGNLTPSHAKALLAGKEGFLCQYDRATGKDTVWSVLYAPQQKQIWRADGNPARLPFVKDSRPLF
;
A
#
# COMPACT_ATOMS: atom_id res chain seq x y z
N MET A 1 -10.45 0.32 -5.06
CA MET A 1 -10.52 -0.55 -6.24
C MET A 1 -11.61 -0.02 -7.16
N ASN A 2 -11.41 0.00 -8.47
CA ASN A 2 -12.41 0.46 -9.44
C ASN A 2 -13.13 -0.71 -10.13
N CYS A 3 -14.07 -0.41 -11.02
CA CYS A 3 -14.85 -1.41 -11.76
C CYS A 3 -14.01 -2.31 -12.72
N HIS A 4 -12.82 -1.86 -13.09
CA HIS A 4 -11.85 -2.62 -13.88
C HIS A 4 -10.98 -3.57 -13.03
N GLY A 5 -11.19 -3.61 -11.71
CA GLY A 5 -10.39 -4.45 -10.82
C GLY A 5 -9.01 -3.89 -10.48
N LEU A 6 -8.72 -2.62 -10.82
CA LEU A 6 -7.50 -1.96 -10.34
C LEU A 6 -7.67 -1.61 -8.85
N ALA A 7 -6.85 -2.20 -7.99
CA ALA A 7 -6.79 -1.92 -6.56
C ALA A 7 -5.50 -1.20 -6.20
N MET A 8 -5.59 -0.24 -5.29
CA MET A 8 -4.46 0.57 -4.86
C MET A 8 -4.52 0.81 -3.35
N GLY A 9 -3.41 0.58 -2.67
CA GLY A 9 -3.15 0.97 -1.29
C GLY A 9 -2.14 2.12 -1.25
N LEU A 10 -2.36 3.09 -0.37
CA LEU A 10 -1.53 4.27 -0.23
C LEU A 10 -0.95 4.34 1.19
N THR A 11 0.37 4.58 1.30
CA THR A 11 0.98 5.09 2.53
C THR A 11 1.62 6.46 2.29
N SER A 12 1.43 7.37 3.24
CA SER A 12 2.10 8.67 3.21
C SER A 12 3.54 8.55 3.71
N VAL A 13 4.47 9.19 3.01
CA VAL A 13 5.87 9.35 3.41
C VAL A 13 6.16 10.84 3.41
N ALA A 14 6.79 11.34 4.47
CA ALA A 14 7.13 12.75 4.57
C ALA A 14 8.03 13.16 3.39
N PRO A 15 7.66 14.20 2.61
CA PRO A 15 8.48 14.64 1.49
C PRO A 15 9.72 15.38 1.97
N ASP A 16 10.82 15.18 1.25
CA ASP A 16 12.04 15.97 1.43
C ASP A 16 11.97 17.31 0.69
N THR A 17 11.29 17.35 -0.45
CA THR A 17 11.05 18.53 -1.28
C THR A 17 9.58 18.59 -1.72
N LEU A 18 9.02 19.79 -1.79
CA LEU A 18 7.72 20.06 -2.38
C LEU A 18 7.85 20.79 -3.71
N GLN A 19 6.97 20.49 -4.66
CA GLN A 19 6.89 21.13 -5.98
C GLN A 19 5.42 21.38 -6.36
N PRO A 20 5.13 22.27 -7.33
CA PRO A 20 3.80 22.33 -7.93
C PRO A 20 3.41 20.97 -8.54
N GLY A 21 2.22 20.48 -8.21
CA GLY A 21 1.70 19.20 -8.73
C GLY A 21 0.53 18.67 -7.93
N LEU A 22 0.14 17.41 -8.19
CA LEU A 22 -0.90 16.74 -7.44
C LEU A 22 -0.34 16.11 -6.17
N ASN A 23 -1.07 16.27 -5.06
CA ASN A 23 -0.76 15.53 -3.84
C ASN A 23 -1.09 14.04 -4.02
N VAL A 24 -0.52 13.23 -3.13
CA VAL A 24 -0.63 11.77 -3.23
C VAL A 24 -2.07 11.23 -3.23
N GLY A 25 -2.98 11.84 -2.47
CA GLY A 25 -4.39 11.44 -2.46
C GLY A 25 -5.09 11.74 -3.78
N MET A 26 -4.74 12.86 -4.42
CA MET A 26 -5.27 13.22 -5.74
C MET A 26 -4.71 12.33 -6.84
N LEU A 27 -3.42 11.95 -6.76
CA LEU A 27 -2.82 10.97 -7.68
C LEU A 27 -3.53 9.61 -7.56
N LEU A 28 -3.77 9.13 -6.33
CA LEU A 28 -4.52 7.89 -6.10
C LEU A 28 -5.91 7.95 -6.74
N ARG A 29 -6.64 9.05 -6.54
CA ARG A 29 -7.97 9.25 -7.12
C ARG A 29 -7.90 9.22 -8.65
N LEU A 30 -6.96 9.96 -9.24
CA LEU A 30 -6.80 10.04 -10.69
C LEU A 30 -6.48 8.67 -11.31
N CYS A 31 -5.59 7.89 -10.69
CA CYS A 31 -5.31 6.51 -11.12
C CYS A 31 -6.57 5.64 -11.08
N LEU A 32 -7.33 5.68 -9.98
CA LEU A 32 -8.54 4.86 -9.85
C LEU A 32 -9.63 5.24 -10.85
N GLU A 33 -9.68 6.49 -11.30
CA GLU A 33 -10.65 6.96 -12.31
C GLU A 33 -10.22 6.71 -13.75
N GLN A 34 -8.92 6.80 -14.05
CA GLN A 34 -8.43 6.83 -15.44
C GLN A 34 -7.73 5.54 -15.87
N CYS A 35 -7.32 4.69 -14.93
CA CYS A 35 -6.51 3.51 -15.21
C CYS A 35 -7.27 2.21 -14.94
N ARG A 36 -6.98 1.19 -15.75
CA ARG A 36 -7.50 -0.17 -15.65
C ARG A 36 -6.43 -1.16 -15.17
N THR A 37 -5.17 -0.88 -15.48
CA THR A 37 -4.05 -1.78 -15.25
C THR A 37 -2.94 -1.11 -14.43
N THR A 38 -2.08 -1.93 -13.83
CA THR A 38 -0.88 -1.49 -13.10
C THR A 38 0.04 -0.66 -14.01
N LYS A 39 0.17 -1.06 -15.28
CA LYS A 39 0.99 -0.35 -16.29
C LYS A 39 0.42 1.02 -16.65
N GLU A 40 -0.90 1.12 -16.83
CA GLU A 40 -1.55 2.42 -17.06
C GLU A 40 -1.36 3.37 -15.87
N ALA A 41 -1.45 2.85 -14.64
CA ALA A 41 -1.19 3.64 -13.43
C ALA A 41 0.26 4.14 -13.37
N GLU A 42 1.25 3.32 -13.74
CA GLU A 42 2.65 3.78 -13.86
C GLU A 42 2.78 4.90 -14.91
N GLN A 43 2.23 4.70 -16.11
CA GLN A 43 2.31 5.69 -17.19
C GLN A 43 1.71 7.03 -16.78
N LEU A 44 0.55 7.01 -16.12
CA LEU A 44 -0.11 8.20 -15.59
C LEU A 44 0.76 8.89 -14.53
N LEU A 45 1.32 8.15 -13.58
CA LEU A 45 2.19 8.71 -12.54
C LEU A 45 3.47 9.33 -13.12
N ARG A 46 3.99 8.82 -14.23
CA ARG A 46 5.12 9.42 -14.96
C ARG A 46 4.74 10.71 -15.67
N ALA A 47 3.53 10.79 -16.21
CA ALA A 47 3.07 11.93 -17.00
C ALA A 47 2.61 13.12 -16.14
N VAL A 48 2.11 12.87 -14.93
CA VAL A 48 1.51 13.90 -14.07
C VAL A 48 2.53 14.47 -13.07
N PRO A 49 2.62 15.82 -12.92
CA PRO A 49 3.45 16.43 -11.89
C PRO A 49 3.02 16.03 -10.48
N ARG A 50 3.98 15.62 -9.64
CA ARG A 50 3.76 15.16 -8.27
C ARG A 50 4.22 16.22 -7.29
N ALA A 51 3.36 16.59 -6.33
CA ALA A 51 3.65 17.67 -5.40
C ALA A 51 4.66 17.28 -4.30
N GLY A 52 4.76 16.00 -3.99
CA GLY A 52 5.58 15.50 -2.89
C GLY A 52 5.76 13.98 -2.98
N SER A 53 5.82 13.34 -1.81
CA SER A 53 6.27 11.96 -1.67
C SER A 53 5.17 11.01 -1.20
N GLY A 54 5.32 9.72 -1.52
CA GLY A 54 4.43 8.68 -1.06
C GLY A 54 4.75 7.32 -1.65
N THR A 55 4.03 6.31 -1.19
CA THR A 55 4.07 4.99 -1.82
C THR A 55 2.67 4.56 -2.27
N MET A 56 2.61 3.81 -3.37
CA MET A 56 1.39 3.15 -3.80
C MET A 56 1.69 1.69 -4.10
N VAL A 57 0.99 0.78 -3.42
CA VAL A 57 0.96 -0.64 -3.79
C VAL A 57 -0.26 -0.83 -4.69
N VAL A 58 -0.04 -1.39 -5.87
CA VAL A 58 -1.04 -1.52 -6.93
C VAL A 58 -1.13 -2.98 -7.35
N ALA A 59 -2.35 -3.44 -7.62
CA ALA A 59 -2.61 -4.74 -8.23
C ALA A 59 -3.85 -4.65 -9.12
N ASP A 60 -3.88 -5.39 -10.22
CA ASP A 60 -5.01 -5.40 -11.15
C ASP A 60 -5.61 -6.79 -11.39
N GLU A 61 -6.69 -6.85 -12.19
CA GLU A 61 -7.45 -8.09 -12.41
C GLU A 61 -6.69 -9.16 -13.19
N THR A 62 -5.55 -8.83 -13.81
CA THR A 62 -4.69 -9.80 -14.51
C THR A 62 -3.77 -10.55 -13.56
N GLY A 63 -3.62 -10.08 -12.32
CA GLY A 63 -2.65 -10.57 -11.36
C GLY A 63 -1.33 -9.81 -11.36
N ASP A 64 -1.16 -8.86 -12.28
CA ASP A 64 -0.04 -7.91 -12.23
C ASP A 64 -0.14 -7.04 -10.97
N GLY A 65 1.02 -6.69 -10.41
CA GLY A 65 1.12 -5.79 -9.28
C GLY A 65 2.46 -5.10 -9.20
N ALA A 66 2.52 -3.98 -8.50
CA ALA A 66 3.73 -3.20 -8.32
C ALA A 66 3.70 -2.36 -7.05
N LEU A 67 4.88 -2.06 -6.53
CA LEU A 67 5.13 -0.97 -5.60
C LEU A 67 5.68 0.23 -6.38
N PHE A 68 5.00 1.36 -6.22
CA PHE A 68 5.50 2.67 -6.63
C PHE A 68 5.98 3.43 -5.41
N GLU A 69 7.26 3.80 -5.38
CA GLU A 69 7.80 4.75 -4.41
C GLU A 69 8.20 6.01 -5.16
N PHE A 70 7.74 7.18 -4.73
CA PHE A 70 8.00 8.41 -5.47
C PHE A 70 8.19 9.63 -4.58
N SER A 71 8.87 10.61 -5.16
CA SER A 71 8.95 11.99 -4.71
C SER A 71 8.41 12.91 -5.82
N SER A 72 8.54 14.22 -5.61
CA SER A 72 8.23 15.21 -6.66
C SER A 72 9.12 15.05 -7.89
N ALA A 73 10.34 14.52 -7.74
CA ALA A 73 11.34 14.43 -8.81
C ALA A 73 11.59 13.01 -9.33
N ALA A 74 11.40 11.98 -8.49
CA ALA A 74 11.72 10.60 -8.81
C ALA A 74 10.51 9.67 -8.68
N LEU A 75 10.52 8.59 -9.46
CA LEU A 75 9.57 7.48 -9.36
C LEU A 75 10.35 6.18 -9.53
N ALA A 76 10.37 5.37 -8.48
CA ALA A 76 10.86 4.00 -8.49
C ALA A 76 9.68 3.04 -8.58
N VAL A 77 9.87 1.99 -9.39
CA VAL A 77 8.86 0.96 -9.62
C VAL A 77 9.48 -0.39 -9.34
N GLN A 78 8.85 -1.17 -8.48
CA GLN A 78 9.20 -2.56 -8.21
C GLN A 78 7.99 -3.43 -8.54
N TYR A 79 8.10 -4.20 -9.61
CA TYR A 79 7.04 -5.10 -10.05
C TYR A 79 7.00 -6.36 -9.21
N LEU A 80 5.81 -6.94 -9.10
CA LEU A 80 5.63 -8.32 -8.69
C LEU A 80 6.18 -9.22 -9.81
N ASP A 81 7.18 -10.03 -9.49
CA ASP A 81 7.80 -10.96 -10.43
C ASP A 81 8.45 -12.14 -9.68
N ASN A 82 9.17 -13.01 -10.39
CA ASN A 82 9.85 -14.16 -9.78
C ASN A 82 10.95 -13.76 -8.78
N THR A 83 11.52 -12.56 -8.91
CA THR A 83 12.54 -12.02 -7.99
C THR A 83 11.92 -11.27 -6.81
N HIS A 84 10.74 -10.69 -7.00
CA HIS A 84 9.94 -10.00 -6.01
C HIS A 84 8.54 -10.64 -5.91
N PRO A 85 8.41 -11.81 -5.26
CA PRO A 85 7.15 -12.55 -5.18
C PRO A 85 6.07 -11.85 -4.33
N ALA A 86 6.43 -10.78 -3.64
CA ALA A 86 5.51 -9.90 -2.92
C ALA A 86 6.06 -8.47 -2.93
N VAL A 87 5.13 -7.51 -2.93
CA VAL A 87 5.42 -6.08 -2.77
C VAL A 87 4.62 -5.52 -1.61
N TYR A 88 5.23 -4.63 -0.84
CA TYR A 88 4.62 -4.04 0.35
C TYR A 88 5.30 -2.72 0.67
N ALA A 89 4.56 -1.84 1.34
CA ALA A 89 5.08 -0.56 1.79
C ALA A 89 4.55 -0.20 3.17
N THR A 90 5.36 0.55 3.90
CA THR A 90 4.99 1.22 5.14
C THR A 90 5.22 2.72 4.95
N ASN A 91 5.30 3.50 6.03
CA ASN A 91 5.47 4.95 5.95
C ASN A 91 6.94 5.38 5.74
N MET A 92 7.69 4.60 4.95
CA MET A 92 9.09 4.86 4.60
C MET A 92 9.50 4.12 3.32
N PHE A 93 10.52 4.64 2.63
CA PHE A 93 11.03 4.08 1.39
C PHE A 93 12.01 2.93 1.59
N HIS A 94 11.94 1.92 0.74
CA HIS A 94 12.82 0.75 0.81
C HIS A 94 13.56 0.44 -0.49
N THR A 95 13.07 0.93 -1.63
CA THR A 95 13.77 0.78 -2.92
C THR A 95 15.11 1.50 -2.87
N THR A 96 16.11 0.96 -3.57
CA THR A 96 17.49 1.48 -3.54
C THR A 96 17.57 2.96 -3.90
N THR A 97 16.78 3.40 -4.88
CA THR A 97 16.76 4.78 -5.37
C THR A 97 16.01 5.73 -4.42
N MET A 98 14.99 5.27 -3.71
CA MET A 98 14.17 6.12 -2.85
C MET A 98 14.62 6.15 -1.38
N ARG A 99 15.34 5.12 -0.91
CA ARG A 99 15.84 5.02 0.47
C ARG A 99 16.59 6.27 0.96
N PRO A 100 17.45 6.95 0.17
CA PRO A 100 18.12 8.18 0.61
C PRO A 100 17.17 9.31 1.02
N HIS A 101 15.94 9.34 0.49
CA HIS A 101 14.93 10.36 0.80
C HIS A 101 14.30 10.16 2.20
N ASN A 102 14.56 9.04 2.88
CA ASN A 102 14.10 8.83 4.26
C ASN A 102 14.79 9.75 5.30
N CYS A 103 15.81 10.51 4.92
CA CYS A 103 16.52 11.42 5.81
C CYS A 103 15.62 12.53 6.42
N ARG A 104 14.42 12.73 5.88
CA ARG A 104 13.42 13.72 6.36
C ARG A 104 12.22 13.09 7.07
N LEU A 105 12.28 11.79 7.38
CA LEU A 105 11.23 11.15 8.19
C LEU A 105 11.10 11.82 9.56
N PRO A 106 9.88 11.90 10.12
CA PRO A 106 9.69 12.39 11.47
C PRO A 106 10.36 11.48 12.50
N GLN A 107 10.64 12.02 13.69
CA GLN A 107 11.23 11.24 14.78
C GLN A 107 10.36 10.02 15.16
N ASP A 108 9.04 10.21 15.20
CA ASP A 108 8.08 9.13 15.41
C ASP A 108 7.52 8.64 14.07
N THR A 109 8.04 7.52 13.59
CA THR A 109 7.61 6.87 12.34
C THR A 109 6.49 5.84 12.55
N TRP A 110 5.99 5.71 13.78
CA TRP A 110 4.99 4.71 14.14
C TRP A 110 5.46 3.30 13.77
N GLN A 111 6.73 3.02 14.13
CA GLN A 111 7.38 1.73 13.93
C GLN A 111 7.38 1.29 12.45
N ALA A 112 7.49 2.23 11.50
CA ALA A 112 7.42 1.94 10.07
C ALA A 112 8.40 0.83 9.62
N GLN A 113 9.60 0.78 10.22
CA GLN A 113 10.60 -0.24 9.91
C GLN A 113 10.19 -1.62 10.46
N GLU A 114 9.77 -1.71 11.73
CA GLU A 114 9.34 -2.98 12.34
C GLU A 114 8.15 -3.60 11.60
N ARG A 115 7.20 -2.76 11.17
CA ARG A 115 6.06 -3.19 10.34
C ARG A 115 6.52 -3.71 8.99
N TYR A 116 7.51 -3.05 8.38
CA TYR A 116 8.09 -3.50 7.11
C TYR A 116 8.82 -4.83 7.28
N ASP A 117 9.62 -4.97 8.35
CA ASP A 117 10.37 -6.18 8.65
C ASP A 117 9.45 -7.37 8.96
N THR A 118 8.30 -7.12 9.59
CA THR A 118 7.22 -8.11 9.76
C THR A 118 6.71 -8.59 8.40
N LEU A 119 6.35 -7.67 7.50
CA LEU A 119 5.88 -8.03 6.14
C LEU A 119 6.96 -8.80 5.36
N LYS A 120 8.21 -8.32 5.42
CA LYS A 120 9.35 -8.95 4.77
C LYS A 120 9.59 -10.37 5.28
N SER A 121 9.55 -10.57 6.60
CA SER A 121 9.76 -11.87 7.22
C SER A 121 8.63 -12.84 6.84
N TYR A 122 7.38 -12.38 6.89
CA TYR A 122 6.20 -13.16 6.51
C TYR A 122 6.28 -13.65 5.06
N PHE A 123 6.51 -12.74 4.10
CA PHE A 123 6.55 -13.10 2.68
C PHE A 123 7.82 -13.86 2.26
N THR A 124 8.94 -13.69 2.99
CA THR A 124 10.14 -14.53 2.79
C THR A 124 9.89 -15.96 3.25
N ALA A 125 9.18 -16.15 4.37
CA ALA A 125 8.92 -17.47 4.94
C ALA A 125 7.80 -18.25 4.19
N GLN A 126 6.84 -17.55 3.59
CA GLN A 126 5.67 -18.16 2.94
C GLN A 126 5.44 -17.63 1.51
N PRO A 127 6.38 -17.84 0.58
CA PRO A 127 6.23 -17.39 -0.80
C PRO A 127 5.02 -18.05 -1.48
N GLY A 128 4.12 -17.26 -2.05
CA GLY A 128 3.00 -17.76 -2.86
C GLY A 128 1.77 -18.27 -2.10
N ASN A 129 1.73 -18.19 -0.76
CA ASN A 129 0.64 -18.73 0.06
C ASN A 129 -0.39 -17.69 0.52
N LEU A 130 -0.63 -16.59 -0.21
CA LEU A 130 -1.54 -15.56 0.27
C LEU A 130 -3.02 -15.86 -0.05
N THR A 131 -3.69 -16.56 0.86
CA THR A 131 -5.15 -16.73 0.83
C THR A 131 -5.85 -15.56 1.56
N PRO A 132 -7.17 -15.34 1.36
CA PRO A 132 -7.90 -14.32 2.13
C PRO A 132 -7.84 -14.52 3.65
N SER A 133 -7.81 -15.76 4.15
CA SER A 133 -7.66 -16.02 5.59
C SER A 133 -6.27 -15.63 6.09
N HIS A 134 -5.23 -15.96 5.33
CA HIS A 134 -3.84 -15.58 5.63
C HIS A 134 -3.66 -14.05 5.66
N ALA A 135 -4.18 -13.34 4.64
CA ALA A 135 -4.13 -11.88 4.60
C ALA A 135 -4.86 -11.23 5.78
N LYS A 136 -6.04 -11.75 6.17
CA LYS A 136 -6.79 -11.28 7.34
C LYS A 136 -6.02 -11.52 8.64
N ALA A 137 -5.37 -12.68 8.79
CA ALA A 137 -4.56 -13.00 9.96
C ALA A 137 -3.33 -12.09 10.08
N LEU A 138 -2.63 -11.87 8.96
CA LEU A 138 -1.51 -10.93 8.87
C LEU A 138 -1.95 -9.53 9.30
N LEU A 139 -3.00 -8.97 8.69
CA LEU A 139 -3.52 -7.64 9.04
C LEU A 139 -3.99 -7.55 10.51
N ALA A 140 -4.51 -8.64 11.07
CA ALA A 140 -4.88 -8.73 12.49
C ALA A 140 -3.67 -8.79 13.45
N GLY A 141 -2.44 -8.85 12.94
CA GLY A 141 -1.22 -8.91 13.76
C GLY A 141 -0.89 -10.28 14.31
N LYS A 142 -1.44 -11.35 13.71
CA LYS A 142 -1.16 -12.72 14.15
C LYS A 142 0.22 -13.22 13.70
N GLU A 143 0.84 -12.50 12.78
CA GLU A 143 2.11 -12.86 12.13
C GLU A 143 3.24 -11.87 12.49
N GLY A 144 3.05 -11.06 13.53
CA GLY A 144 3.98 -10.01 13.95
C GLY A 144 3.33 -8.63 14.00
N PHE A 145 4.13 -7.63 14.37
CA PHE A 145 3.62 -6.28 14.58
C PHE A 145 3.33 -5.56 13.25
N LEU A 146 2.07 -5.18 13.06
CA LEU A 146 1.65 -4.26 12.00
C LEU A 146 0.99 -3.01 12.55
N CYS A 147 -0.07 -3.11 13.36
CA CYS A 147 -0.74 -1.92 13.89
C CYS A 147 -1.37 -2.21 15.26
N GLN A 148 -0.75 -3.08 16.05
CA GLN A 148 -1.22 -3.47 17.37
C GLN A 148 -0.74 -2.46 18.43
N TYR A 149 -1.02 -1.18 18.18
CA TYR A 149 -0.63 -0.09 19.07
C TYR A 149 -1.41 -0.14 20.39
N ASP A 150 -0.80 0.41 21.45
CA ASP A 150 -1.52 0.70 22.68
C ASP A 150 -2.48 1.88 22.45
N ARG A 151 -3.78 1.61 22.49
CA ARG A 151 -4.83 2.61 22.28
C ARG A 151 -4.79 3.74 23.32
N ALA A 152 -4.24 3.50 24.51
CA ALA A 152 -4.06 4.55 25.52
C ALA A 152 -3.14 5.69 25.04
N THR A 153 -2.27 5.41 24.05
CA THR A 153 -1.41 6.41 23.41
C THR A 153 -2.10 7.24 22.33
N GLY A 154 -3.41 7.01 22.09
CA GLY A 154 -4.16 7.64 21.02
C GLY A 154 -3.89 7.07 19.62
N LYS A 155 -3.09 5.99 19.52
CA LYS A 155 -2.75 5.31 18.27
C LYS A 155 -3.56 4.03 18.13
N ASP A 156 -4.18 3.83 16.97
CA ASP A 156 -4.89 2.59 16.63
C ASP A 156 -5.18 2.51 15.13
N THR A 157 -5.54 1.32 14.66
CA THR A 157 -6.06 1.14 13.30
C THR A 157 -7.50 1.61 13.22
N VAL A 158 -7.75 2.59 12.35
CA VAL A 158 -9.11 3.12 12.10
C VAL A 158 -9.95 2.16 11.26
N TRP A 159 -9.35 1.48 10.28
CA TRP A 159 -9.99 0.48 9.45
C TRP A 159 -8.95 -0.38 8.74
N SER A 160 -9.36 -1.52 8.21
CA SER A 160 -8.53 -2.38 7.35
C SER A 160 -9.35 -2.88 6.17
N VAL A 161 -8.68 -3.11 5.05
CA VAL A 161 -9.31 -3.59 3.82
C VAL A 161 -8.47 -4.67 3.17
N LEU A 162 -9.14 -5.65 2.60
CA LEU A 162 -8.57 -6.64 1.69
C LEU A 162 -9.26 -6.47 0.33
N TYR A 163 -8.47 -6.25 -0.71
CA TYR A 163 -8.93 -6.28 -2.09
C TYR A 163 -8.49 -7.59 -2.73
N ALA A 164 -9.40 -8.23 -3.47
CA ALA A 164 -9.09 -9.36 -4.34
C ALA A 164 -9.44 -8.97 -5.79
N PRO A 165 -8.51 -8.31 -6.50
CA PRO A 165 -8.70 -7.74 -7.85
C PRO A 165 -9.34 -8.70 -8.86
N GLN A 166 -8.76 -9.89 -9.02
CA GLN A 166 -9.20 -10.93 -9.95
C GLN A 166 -10.66 -11.36 -9.74
N GLN A 167 -11.12 -11.36 -8.48
CA GLN A 167 -12.49 -11.74 -8.13
C GLN A 167 -13.41 -10.51 -7.96
N LYS A 168 -12.86 -9.30 -8.06
CA LYS A 168 -13.53 -8.01 -7.76
C LYS A 168 -14.23 -8.03 -6.40
N GLN A 169 -13.58 -8.63 -5.40
CA GLN A 169 -14.11 -8.73 -4.04
C GLN A 169 -13.36 -7.81 -3.09
N ILE A 170 -14.09 -7.29 -2.12
CA ILE A 170 -13.56 -6.43 -1.07
C ILE A 170 -14.05 -6.96 0.27
N TRP A 171 -13.18 -6.99 1.27
CA TRP A 171 -13.56 -7.16 2.67
C TRP A 171 -13.02 -6.00 3.49
N ARG A 172 -13.79 -5.53 4.47
CA ARG A 172 -13.41 -4.43 5.35
C ARG A 172 -13.62 -4.78 6.81
N ALA A 173 -12.74 -4.29 7.66
CA ALA A 173 -12.96 -4.22 9.10
C ALA A 173 -13.00 -2.73 9.49
N ASP A 174 -14.11 -2.27 10.07
CA ASP A 174 -14.31 -0.87 10.46
C ASP A 174 -13.67 -0.59 11.84
N GLY A 175 -12.37 -0.85 11.93
CA GLY A 175 -11.51 -0.67 13.10
C GLY A 175 -10.34 -1.64 13.07
N ASN A 176 -9.72 -1.87 14.23
CA ASN A 176 -8.58 -2.77 14.32
C ASN A 176 -8.99 -4.23 14.06
N PRO A 177 -8.42 -4.88 13.03
CA PRO A 177 -8.78 -6.26 12.65
C PRO A 177 -8.41 -7.32 13.69
N ALA A 178 -7.63 -6.98 14.72
CA ALA A 178 -7.44 -7.85 15.89
C ALA A 178 -8.72 -7.97 16.75
N ARG A 179 -9.64 -7.02 16.64
CA ARG A 179 -10.86 -6.93 17.48
C ARG A 179 -12.16 -6.94 16.68
N LEU A 180 -12.15 -6.42 15.45
CA LEU A 180 -13.32 -6.37 14.59
C LEU A 180 -13.16 -7.30 13.38
N PRO A 181 -14.20 -8.06 13.02
CA PRO A 181 -14.12 -8.99 11.91
C PRO A 181 -14.12 -8.27 10.56
N PHE A 182 -13.53 -8.93 9.57
CA PHE A 182 -13.69 -8.53 8.17
C PHE A 182 -15.06 -8.94 7.63
N VAL A 183 -15.82 -7.97 7.14
CA VAL A 183 -17.11 -8.16 6.47
C VAL A 183 -16.95 -7.93 4.98
N LYS A 184 -17.62 -8.74 4.15
CA LYS A 184 -17.62 -8.56 2.69
C LYS A 184 -18.31 -7.24 2.34
N ASP A 185 -17.66 -6.41 1.53
CA ASP A 185 -18.27 -5.18 1.02
C ASP A 185 -19.13 -5.51 -0.20
N SER A 186 -20.39 -5.09 -0.16
CA SER A 186 -21.37 -5.28 -1.23
C SER A 186 -21.69 -3.98 -1.99
N ARG A 187 -21.01 -2.87 -1.65
CA ARG A 187 -21.21 -1.60 -2.35
C ARG A 187 -20.71 -1.71 -3.80
N PRO A 188 -21.38 -1.04 -4.75
CA PRO A 188 -20.97 -1.07 -6.15
C PRO A 188 -19.59 -0.45 -6.35
N LEU A 189 -18.82 -1.02 -7.28
CA LEU A 189 -17.59 -0.44 -7.79
C LEU A 189 -17.98 0.50 -8.93
N PHE A 190 -17.50 1.73 -8.85
CA PHE A 190 -17.59 2.72 -9.91
C PHE A 190 -16.27 2.79 -10.67
#